data_AF-A0A843L7M0-F1
#
_entry.id   AF-A0A843L7M0-F1
#
_cell.length_a   1.000
_cell.length_b   1.000
_cell.length_c   1.000
_cell.angle_alpha   90.00
_cell.angle_beta   90.00
_cell.angle_gamma   90.00
#
_symmetry.space_group_name_H-M   'P 1'
#
loop_
_entity.id
_entity.type
_entity.pdbx_description
1 polymer ?
#
loop_
_entity_poly.entity_id
_entity_poly.type
_entity_poly.pdbx_seq_one_letter_code
_entity_poly.pdbx_strand_id
1 'polypeptide(L)'
;MDDKYIFFALAFSFIFVSAFILLSFSEVNIPQDRFTSLYFNTTIVEGNGTTLEGKYITISNDLITLDSSTPYREGDTLFIDEKGYTIGMITNNSVQLYNYTKNVKDKLYFDFAIENLEGTDKNYTYKIFIDKENFLEGNESIKSNEKVIIQKTIPFNGEGTHRLSILLNTGAEIHFNFSSVK
;
A
#
# COMPACT_ATOMS: atom_id res chain seq x y z
N MET A 1 31.23 -62.05 9.76
CA MET A 1 30.63 -60.72 9.91
C MET A 1 29.17 -61.00 10.25
N ASP A 2 28.79 -60.82 11.51
CA ASP A 2 27.58 -61.45 12.06
C ASP A 2 26.29 -60.87 11.48
N ASP A 3 25.40 -61.73 11.00
CA ASP A 3 24.10 -61.38 10.37
C ASP A 3 23.25 -60.41 11.22
N LYS A 4 23.46 -60.41 12.55
CA LYS A 4 22.83 -59.45 13.46
C LYS A 4 23.19 -57.99 13.14
N TYR A 5 24.43 -57.70 12.77
CA TYR A 5 24.85 -56.34 12.39
C TYR A 5 24.20 -55.87 11.09
N ILE A 6 24.00 -56.78 10.14
CA ILE A 6 23.30 -56.49 8.88
C ILE A 6 21.83 -56.17 9.15
N PHE A 7 21.19 -56.93 10.04
CA PHE A 7 19.80 -56.68 10.45
C PHE A 7 19.63 -55.33 11.18
N PHE A 8 20.55 -54.99 12.09
CA PHE A 8 20.55 -53.70 12.75
C PHE A 8 20.78 -52.54 11.77
N ALA A 9 21.71 -52.69 10.82
CA ALA A 9 21.97 -51.67 9.81
C ALA A 9 20.75 -51.45 8.88
N LEU A 10 20.07 -52.52 8.46
CA LEU A 10 18.84 -52.45 7.68
C LEU A 10 17.70 -51.80 8.45
N ALA A 11 17.50 -52.18 9.72
CA ALA A 11 16.48 -51.56 10.57
C ALA A 11 16.75 -50.08 10.80
N PHE A 12 18.01 -49.70 11.04
CA PHE A 12 18.40 -48.30 11.23
C PHE A 12 18.22 -47.49 9.95
N SER A 13 18.58 -48.04 8.79
CA SER A 13 18.33 -47.42 7.49
C SER A 13 16.84 -47.21 7.23
N PHE A 14 15.99 -48.18 7.61
CA PHE A 14 14.55 -48.07 7.41
C PHE A 14 13.94 -46.95 8.28
N ILE A 15 14.36 -46.85 9.54
CA ILE A 15 13.95 -45.77 10.46
C ILE A 15 14.41 -44.41 9.94
N PHE A 16 15.65 -44.32 9.43
CA PHE A 16 16.19 -43.07 8.91
C PHE A 16 15.46 -42.62 7.65
N VAL A 17 15.19 -43.53 6.72
CA VAL A 17 14.46 -43.23 5.48
C VAL A 17 13.01 -42.85 5.78
N SER A 18 12.35 -43.55 6.69
CA SER A 18 10.96 -43.22 7.06
C SER A 18 10.83 -41.89 7.81
N ALA A 19 11.78 -41.56 8.71
CA ALA A 19 11.84 -40.24 9.33
C ALA A 19 12.13 -39.12 8.31
N PHE A 20 13.01 -39.37 7.33
CA PHE A 20 13.34 -38.41 6.28
C PHE A 20 12.14 -38.18 5.35
N ILE A 21 11.39 -39.23 5.01
CA ILE A 21 10.16 -39.15 4.22
C ILE A 21 9.08 -38.36 4.99
N LEU A 22 8.89 -38.62 6.28
CA LEU A 22 7.94 -37.88 7.13
C LEU A 22 8.29 -36.38 7.23
N LEU A 23 9.57 -36.04 7.31
CA LEU A 23 10.05 -34.64 7.30
C LEU A 23 9.94 -34.00 5.90
N SER A 24 10.11 -34.78 4.83
CA SER A 24 10.00 -34.30 3.45
C SER A 24 8.54 -34.07 3.02
N PHE A 25 7.58 -34.77 3.64
CA PHE A 25 6.14 -34.60 3.43
C PHE A 25 5.47 -33.69 4.46
N SER A 26 6.20 -33.11 5.42
CA SER A 26 5.67 -31.97 6.18
C SER A 26 5.80 -30.71 5.33
N GLU A 27 5.09 -30.67 4.20
CA GLU A 27 4.52 -29.40 3.75
C GLU A 27 3.53 -28.98 4.83
N VAL A 28 4.06 -28.34 5.87
CA VAL A 28 3.24 -27.47 6.69
C VAL A 28 2.82 -26.39 5.70
N ASN A 29 1.64 -26.54 5.11
CA ASN A 29 0.88 -25.43 4.58
C ASN A 29 0.66 -24.50 5.77
N ILE A 30 1.68 -23.69 6.08
CA ILE A 30 1.53 -22.54 6.95
C ILE A 30 0.49 -21.74 6.19
N PRO A 31 -0.77 -21.62 6.68
CA PRO A 31 -1.70 -20.70 6.06
C PRO A 31 -0.97 -19.37 6.11
N GLN A 32 -0.62 -18.85 4.94
CA GLN A 32 0.03 -17.56 4.81
C GLN A 32 -0.83 -16.61 5.62
N ASP A 33 -0.35 -16.16 6.79
CA ASP A 33 -1.16 -15.38 7.72
C ASP A 33 -1.69 -14.20 6.92
N ARG A 34 -2.99 -14.25 6.62
CA ARG A 34 -3.59 -13.29 5.71
C ARG A 34 -3.89 -12.04 6.53
N PHE A 35 -2.89 -11.18 6.66
CA PHE A 35 -3.02 -9.95 7.42
C PHE A 35 -3.76 -8.89 6.61
N THR A 36 -4.51 -8.03 7.30
CA THR A 36 -5.10 -6.84 6.69
C THR A 36 -4.01 -5.96 6.09
N SER A 37 -4.08 -5.71 4.78
CA SER A 37 -3.15 -4.78 4.14
C SER A 37 -3.68 -3.35 4.22
N LEU A 38 -2.84 -2.41 4.63
CA LEU A 38 -3.11 -0.99 4.73
C LEU A 38 -2.01 -0.24 3.95
N TYR A 39 -2.39 0.60 3.00
CA TYR A 39 -1.42 1.35 2.18
C TYR A 39 -2.02 2.63 1.60
N PHE A 40 -1.17 3.64 1.33
CA PHE A 40 -1.58 4.78 0.52
C PHE A 40 -1.75 4.35 -0.92
N ASN A 41 -2.83 4.81 -1.56
CA ASN A 41 -3.12 4.41 -2.92
C ASN A 41 -2.19 5.11 -3.91
N THR A 42 -1.86 4.42 -5.00
CA THR A 42 -1.07 4.97 -6.09
C THR A 42 -1.75 4.70 -7.42
N THR A 43 -1.72 5.65 -8.33
CA THR A 43 -2.24 5.50 -9.69
C THR A 43 -1.05 5.48 -10.64
N ILE A 44 -1.03 4.53 -11.58
CA ILE A 44 -0.07 4.53 -12.68
C ILE A 44 -0.85 4.84 -13.96
N VAL A 45 -0.38 5.84 -14.70
CA VAL A 45 -0.91 6.17 -16.02
C VAL A 45 0.16 5.84 -17.03
N GLU A 46 -0.18 5.05 -18.05
CA GLU A 46 0.73 4.61 -19.11
C GLU A 46 0.22 5.02 -20.48
N GLY A 47 1.10 5.53 -21.33
CA GLY A 47 0.76 5.96 -22.68
C GLY A 47 0.49 7.46 -22.80
N ASN A 48 0.89 8.03 -23.93
CA ASN A 48 0.51 9.39 -24.28
C ASN A 48 -0.94 9.46 -24.78
N GLY A 49 -1.68 10.48 -24.33
CA GLY A 49 -3.08 10.68 -24.70
C GLY A 49 -4.07 9.83 -23.90
N THR A 50 -3.64 9.17 -22.83
CA THR A 50 -4.55 8.55 -21.85
C THR A 50 -5.19 9.58 -20.95
N THR A 51 -6.31 9.22 -20.33
CA THR A 51 -7.04 10.11 -19.44
C THR A 51 -6.82 9.77 -17.96
N LEU A 52 -6.64 10.79 -17.13
CA LEU A 52 -6.73 10.74 -15.68
C LEU A 52 -7.91 11.60 -15.26
N GLU A 53 -8.93 11.00 -14.65
CA GLU A 53 -10.16 11.71 -14.24
C GLU A 53 -10.75 12.56 -15.39
N GLY A 54 -10.72 12.02 -16.61
CA GLY A 54 -11.22 12.70 -17.81
C GLY A 54 -10.28 13.75 -18.44
N LYS A 55 -9.11 14.00 -17.85
CA LYS A 55 -8.08 14.92 -18.36
C LYS A 55 -7.03 14.18 -19.18
N TYR A 56 -6.70 14.68 -20.38
CA TYR A 56 -5.68 14.06 -21.23
C TYR A 56 -4.29 14.34 -20.67
N ILE A 57 -3.52 13.27 -20.45
CA ILE A 57 -2.13 13.36 -20.04
C ILE A 57 -1.22 13.25 -21.25
N THR A 58 -0.28 14.18 -21.34
CA THR A 58 0.90 14.04 -22.20
C THR A 58 2.14 13.93 -21.32
N ILE A 59 2.89 12.85 -21.51
CA ILE A 59 4.11 12.49 -20.82
C ILE A 59 5.29 12.76 -21.76
N SER A 60 6.27 13.52 -21.28
CA SER A 60 7.52 13.73 -22.00
C SER A 60 8.67 13.66 -21.01
N ASN A 61 9.43 12.57 -21.07
CA ASN A 61 10.60 12.24 -20.25
C ASN A 61 10.47 12.61 -18.75
N ASP A 62 10.72 13.87 -18.41
CA ASP A 62 10.83 14.44 -17.07
C ASP A 62 9.69 15.41 -16.69
N LEU A 63 8.64 15.51 -17.50
CA LEU A 63 7.44 16.28 -17.20
C LEU A 63 6.16 15.65 -17.73
N ILE A 64 5.04 16.02 -17.11
CA ILE A 64 3.70 15.74 -17.60
C ILE A 64 2.92 17.04 -17.83
N THR A 65 1.97 17.02 -18.75
CA THR A 65 0.98 18.09 -18.92
C THR A 65 -0.42 17.50 -18.95
N LEU A 66 -1.37 18.21 -18.36
CA LEU A 66 -2.80 17.87 -18.40
C LEU A 66 -3.51 18.81 -19.36
N ASP A 67 -4.23 18.31 -20.38
CA ASP A 67 -4.95 19.12 -21.38
C ASP A 67 -4.10 20.27 -21.99
N SER A 68 -2.79 20.05 -22.19
CA SER A 68 -1.83 21.09 -22.66
C SER A 68 -1.68 22.32 -21.72
N SER A 69 -1.94 22.14 -20.43
CA SER A 69 -1.73 23.14 -19.39
C SER A 69 -0.26 23.22 -18.92
N THR A 70 -0.02 23.90 -17.80
CA THR A 70 1.29 24.04 -17.17
C THR A 70 1.94 22.67 -16.93
N PRO A 71 3.23 22.51 -17.27
CA PRO A 71 3.92 21.25 -17.04
C PRO A 71 4.18 21.02 -15.54
N TYR A 72 4.06 19.77 -15.12
CA TYR A 72 4.38 19.29 -13.77
C TYR A 72 5.58 18.37 -13.83
N ARG A 73 6.44 18.43 -12.81
CA ARG A 73 7.62 17.59 -12.62
C ARG A 73 7.45 16.64 -11.43
N GLU A 74 8.37 15.70 -11.28
CA GLU A 74 8.44 14.85 -10.10
C GLU A 74 8.43 15.67 -8.81
N GLY A 75 7.61 15.26 -7.86
CA GLY A 75 7.41 15.93 -6.57
C GLY A 75 6.42 17.09 -6.59
N ASP A 76 5.94 17.54 -7.76
CA ASP A 76 4.87 18.53 -7.84
C ASP A 76 3.54 17.95 -7.37
N THR A 77 2.63 18.83 -6.96
CA THR A 77 1.26 18.46 -6.59
C THR A 77 0.28 19.10 -7.56
N LEU A 78 -0.70 18.30 -8.01
CA LEU A 78 -1.80 18.79 -8.83
C LEU A 78 -3.14 18.32 -8.26
N PHE A 79 -4.21 19.01 -8.68
CA PHE A 79 -5.58 18.67 -8.34
C PHE A 79 -6.42 18.57 -9.61
N ILE A 80 -7.22 17.52 -9.71
CA ILE A 80 -8.26 17.35 -10.73
C ILE A 80 -9.57 17.12 -9.99
N ASP A 81 -10.53 18.03 -10.16
CA ASP A 81 -11.87 17.94 -9.54
C ASP A 81 -11.82 17.60 -8.03
N GLU A 82 -10.99 18.35 -7.29
CA GLU A 82 -10.70 18.20 -5.85
C GLU A 82 -9.86 16.98 -5.44
N LYS A 83 -9.61 16.04 -6.35
CA LYS A 83 -8.71 14.91 -6.12
C LYS A 83 -7.25 15.32 -6.32
N GLY A 84 -6.46 15.14 -5.27
CA GLY A 84 -5.06 15.55 -5.22
C GLY A 84 -4.09 14.43 -5.57
N TYR A 85 -3.04 14.76 -6.31
CA TYR A 85 -1.97 13.84 -6.68
C TYR A 85 -0.62 14.51 -6.48
N THR A 86 0.33 13.77 -5.91
CA THR A 86 1.76 14.12 -5.96
C THR A 86 2.41 13.30 -7.06
N ILE A 87 3.12 13.97 -7.96
CA ILE A 87 3.87 13.29 -9.01
C ILE A 87 5.01 12.51 -8.37
N GLY A 88 4.97 11.20 -8.52
CA GLY A 88 6.04 10.30 -8.11
C GLY A 88 7.12 10.25 -9.17
N MET A 89 7.30 9.09 -9.79
CA MET A 89 8.25 8.88 -10.86
C MET A 89 7.61 9.15 -12.23
N ILE A 90 8.32 9.87 -13.10
CA ILE A 90 7.97 10.04 -14.51
C ILE A 90 8.98 9.23 -15.35
N THR A 91 8.46 8.45 -16.29
CA THR A 91 9.26 7.78 -17.33
C THR A 91 8.87 8.31 -18.70
N ASN A 92 9.54 7.84 -19.76
CA ASN A 92 9.25 8.28 -21.13
C ASN A 92 7.79 8.01 -21.58
N ASN A 93 7.07 7.09 -20.93
CA ASN A 93 5.72 6.71 -21.33
C ASN A 93 4.80 6.37 -20.15
N SER A 94 5.20 6.64 -18.92
CA SER A 94 4.34 6.42 -17.76
C SER A 94 4.62 7.43 -16.66
N VAL A 95 3.61 7.67 -15.83
CA VAL A 95 3.74 8.46 -14.62
C VAL A 95 3.11 7.72 -13.45
N GLN A 96 3.86 7.64 -12.36
CA GLN A 96 3.34 7.21 -11.07
C GLN A 96 2.82 8.43 -10.32
N LEU A 97 1.60 8.33 -9.83
CA LEU A 97 0.93 9.35 -9.05
C LEU A 97 0.69 8.78 -7.66
N TYR A 98 1.23 9.44 -6.66
CA TYR A 98 0.83 9.21 -5.29
C TYR A 98 -0.51 9.90 -5.07
N ASN A 99 -1.54 9.16 -4.64
CA ASN A 99 -2.86 9.72 -4.37
C ASN A 99 -2.88 10.45 -3.00
N TYR A 100 -1.84 11.22 -2.71
CA TYR A 100 -1.74 12.10 -1.57
C TYR A 100 -0.98 13.35 -1.97
N THR A 101 -1.17 14.45 -1.26
CA THR A 101 -0.59 15.75 -1.62
C THR A 101 0.42 16.24 -0.60
N LYS A 102 1.41 17.02 -1.05
CA LYS A 102 2.03 18.03 -0.17
C LYS A 102 0.94 19.07 0.10
N ASN A 103 0.85 19.62 1.31
CA ASN A 103 -0.21 20.57 1.65
C ASN A 103 -0.28 21.70 0.61
N VAL A 104 -1.41 21.84 -0.08
CA VAL A 104 -1.60 22.84 -1.13
C VAL A 104 -2.91 23.58 -0.85
N LYS A 105 -2.84 24.91 -0.80
CA LYS A 105 -3.99 25.78 -0.49
C LYS A 105 -4.66 25.38 0.84
N ASP A 106 -3.87 25.15 1.87
CA ASP A 106 -4.35 24.80 3.22
C ASP A 106 -5.17 23.49 3.27
N LYS A 107 -4.96 22.60 2.30
CA LYS A 107 -5.64 21.31 2.20
C LYS A 107 -4.62 20.19 2.00
N LEU A 108 -4.77 19.15 2.80
CA LEU A 108 -4.09 17.87 2.66
C LEU A 108 -5.08 16.84 2.12
N TYR A 109 -4.84 16.36 0.90
CA TYR A 109 -5.61 15.27 0.30
C TYR A 109 -4.84 13.96 0.40
N PHE A 110 -5.52 12.85 0.68
CA PHE A 110 -4.93 11.51 0.64
C PHE A 110 -5.98 10.40 0.48
N ASP A 111 -5.62 9.37 -0.29
CA ASP A 111 -6.33 8.11 -0.40
C ASP A 111 -5.55 7.00 0.28
N PHE A 112 -6.24 6.17 1.05
CA PHE A 112 -5.68 4.94 1.58
C PHE A 112 -6.63 3.76 1.33
N ALA A 113 -6.04 2.58 1.20
CA ALA A 113 -6.77 1.35 0.99
C ALA A 113 -6.67 0.47 2.24
N ILE A 114 -7.80 -0.15 2.59
CA ILE A 114 -7.85 -1.26 3.53
C ILE A 114 -8.27 -2.49 2.73
N GLU A 115 -7.44 -3.52 2.76
CA GLU A 115 -7.70 -4.78 2.07
C GLU A 115 -7.79 -5.91 3.10
N ASN A 116 -8.98 -6.52 3.17
CA ASN A 116 -9.30 -7.53 4.16
C ASN A 116 -8.89 -8.92 3.65
N LEU A 117 -7.69 -9.37 4.03
CA LEU A 117 -7.22 -10.69 3.64
C LEU A 117 -7.61 -11.77 4.67
N GLU A 118 -8.15 -11.43 5.83
CA GLU A 118 -8.31 -12.33 6.99
C GLU A 118 -9.31 -13.50 6.80
N GLY A 119 -9.92 -13.63 5.63
CA GLY A 119 -10.80 -14.76 5.29
C GLY A 119 -12.23 -14.62 5.81
N THR A 120 -12.53 -13.61 6.64
CA THR A 120 -13.87 -13.29 7.16
C THR A 120 -14.17 -11.80 7.05
N ASP A 121 -15.45 -11.45 6.93
CA ASP A 121 -15.91 -10.06 6.94
C ASP A 121 -15.53 -9.38 8.27
N LYS A 122 -15.07 -8.13 8.20
CA LYS A 122 -14.54 -7.42 9.37
C LYS A 122 -14.89 -5.94 9.35
N ASN A 123 -15.14 -5.42 10.55
CA ASN A 123 -15.33 -4.00 10.79
C ASN A 123 -14.01 -3.39 11.25
N TYR A 124 -13.41 -2.59 10.39
CA TYR A 124 -12.20 -1.84 10.68
C TYR A 124 -12.59 -0.49 11.25
N THR A 125 -11.92 -0.07 12.33
CA THR A 125 -11.95 1.33 12.76
C THR A 125 -10.57 1.92 12.53
N TYR A 126 -10.53 3.15 12.02
CA TYR A 126 -9.30 3.85 11.70
C TYR A 126 -9.25 5.20 12.40
N LYS A 127 -8.05 5.61 12.80
CA LYS A 127 -7.74 6.93 13.34
C LYS A 127 -6.67 7.59 12.48
N ILE A 128 -6.86 8.86 12.18
CA ILE A 128 -5.95 9.66 11.36
C ILE A 128 -5.30 10.70 12.27
N PHE A 129 -3.97 10.73 12.24
CA PHE A 129 -3.17 11.64 13.04
C PHE A 129 -2.32 12.53 12.15
N ILE A 130 -2.09 13.76 12.60
CA ILE A 130 -1.00 14.61 12.10
C ILE A 130 -0.13 14.97 13.31
N ASP A 131 1.16 14.66 13.26
CA ASP A 131 2.11 14.90 14.37
C ASP A 131 1.66 14.36 15.73
N LYS A 132 0.96 13.21 15.72
CA LYS A 132 0.37 12.51 16.88
C LYS A 132 -0.90 13.15 17.45
N GLU A 133 -1.35 14.28 16.94
CA GLU A 133 -2.67 14.81 17.26
C GLU A 133 -3.73 14.06 16.44
N ASN A 134 -4.81 13.64 17.09
CA ASN A 134 -5.91 12.94 16.42
C ASN A 134 -6.79 13.96 15.69
N PHE A 135 -6.95 13.78 14.38
CA PHE A 135 -7.75 14.66 13.54
C PHE A 135 -9.13 14.07 13.21
N LEU A 136 -9.18 12.78 12.89
CA LEU A 136 -10.38 12.13 12.37
C LEU A 136 -10.41 10.66 12.78
N GLU A 137 -11.62 10.16 13.00
CA GLU A 137 -11.90 8.74 13.18
C GLU A 137 -12.96 8.29 12.18
N GLY A 138 -12.92 7.02 11.79
CA GLY A 138 -13.94 6.43 10.94
C GLY A 138 -13.99 4.92 11.07
N ASN A 139 -14.95 4.32 10.39
CA ASN A 139 -15.13 2.89 10.34
C ASN A 139 -15.52 2.44 8.93
N GLU A 140 -15.13 1.22 8.57
CA GLU A 140 -15.56 0.56 7.35
C GLU A 140 -15.86 -0.91 7.62
N SER A 141 -16.92 -1.42 7.00
CA SER A 141 -17.22 -2.85 6.97
C SER A 141 -16.72 -3.41 5.65
N ILE A 142 -15.76 -4.33 5.69
CA ILE A 142 -15.06 -4.83 4.51
C ILE A 142 -15.18 -6.35 4.47
N LYS A 143 -15.70 -6.89 3.36
CA LYS A 143 -15.87 -8.33 3.21
C LYS A 143 -14.55 -9.05 3.05
N SER A 144 -14.58 -10.36 3.24
CA SER A 144 -13.42 -11.23 3.00
C SER A 144 -12.89 -11.08 1.56
N ASN A 145 -11.57 -10.82 1.45
CA ASN A 145 -10.83 -10.55 0.21
C ASN A 145 -11.32 -9.32 -0.57
N GLU A 146 -11.98 -8.37 0.11
CA GLU A 146 -12.37 -7.09 -0.47
C GLU A 146 -11.34 -6.00 -0.14
N LYS A 147 -11.23 -5.04 -1.06
CA LYS A 147 -10.45 -3.81 -0.91
C LYS A 147 -11.40 -2.62 -0.95
N VAL A 148 -11.32 -1.75 0.06
CA VAL A 148 -12.01 -0.45 0.08
C VAL A 148 -10.99 0.67 0.02
N ILE A 149 -11.24 1.65 -0.84
CA ILE A 149 -10.44 2.87 -0.96
C ILE A 149 -11.19 4.00 -0.25
N ILE A 150 -10.54 4.64 0.71
CA ILE A 150 -11.09 5.73 1.50
C ILE A 150 -10.35 7.00 1.12
N GLN A 151 -11.10 8.03 0.74
CA GLN A 151 -10.58 9.34 0.34
C GLN A 151 -10.85 10.35 1.43
N LYS A 152 -9.85 11.16 1.77
CA LYS A 152 -9.96 12.21 2.80
C LYS A 152 -9.27 13.49 2.36
N THR A 153 -9.86 14.60 2.78
CA THR A 153 -9.28 15.94 2.68
C THR A 153 -9.36 16.57 4.06
N ILE A 154 -8.22 17.03 4.57
CA ILE A 154 -8.10 17.69 5.88
C ILE A 154 -7.63 19.13 5.67
N PRO A 155 -8.32 20.14 6.24
CA PRO A 155 -7.78 21.49 6.33
C PRO A 155 -6.54 21.50 7.23
N PHE A 156 -5.41 21.99 6.73
CA PHE A 156 -4.15 22.00 7.48
C PHE A 156 -3.30 23.22 7.11
N ASN A 157 -2.90 24.00 8.12
CA ASN A 157 -2.17 25.26 7.94
C ASN A 157 -0.83 25.26 8.72
N GLY A 158 -0.35 24.09 9.14
CA GLY A 158 0.95 23.97 9.79
C GLY A 158 2.09 24.28 8.82
N GLU A 159 3.17 24.87 9.34
CA GLU A 159 4.41 25.13 8.59
C GLU A 159 5.49 24.11 8.95
N GLY A 160 6.29 23.74 7.95
CA GLY A 160 7.42 22.84 8.13
C GLY A 160 7.09 21.40 7.73
N THR A 161 7.81 20.46 8.32
CA THR A 161 7.69 19.03 8.03
C THR A 161 6.77 18.39 9.06
N HIS A 162 5.78 17.66 8.56
CA HIS A 162 4.74 17.01 9.33
C HIS A 162 4.61 15.55 8.91
N ARG A 163 4.07 14.72 9.80
CA ARG A 163 3.77 13.31 9.52
C ARG A 163 2.27 13.05 9.65
N LEU A 164 1.67 12.55 8.56
CA LEU A 164 0.34 11.95 8.61
C LEU A 164 0.46 10.46 8.90
N SER A 165 -0.31 9.96 9.86
CA SER A 165 -0.40 8.53 10.20
C SER A 165 -1.86 8.06 10.17
N ILE A 166 -2.08 6.83 9.72
CA ILE A 166 -3.38 6.16 9.76
C ILE A 166 -3.20 4.84 10.52
N LEU A 167 -3.93 4.68 11.62
CA LEU A 167 -3.86 3.51 12.50
C LEU A 167 -5.20 2.77 12.50
N LEU A 168 -5.17 1.47 12.21
CA LEU A 168 -6.33 0.59 12.36
C LEU A 168 -6.43 0.01 13.77
N ASN A 169 -7.63 -0.39 14.18
CA ASN A 169 -7.85 -1.18 15.40
C ASN A 169 -7.12 -2.52 15.44
N THR A 170 -6.65 -3.03 14.30
CA THR A 170 -5.80 -4.21 14.22
C THR A 170 -4.34 -3.94 14.63
N GLY A 171 -3.96 -2.67 14.78
CA GLY A 171 -2.58 -2.24 15.04
C GLY A 171 -1.77 -1.95 13.78
N ALA A 172 -2.31 -2.17 12.58
CA ALA A 172 -1.65 -1.77 11.33
C ALA A 172 -1.60 -0.24 11.22
N GLU A 173 -0.41 0.31 10.93
CA GLU A 173 -0.18 1.74 10.75
C GLU A 173 0.55 2.01 9.42
N ILE A 174 0.10 3.02 8.69
CA ILE A 174 0.84 3.63 7.58
C ILE A 174 1.06 5.11 7.83
N HIS A 175 2.11 5.66 7.25
CA HIS A 175 2.41 7.08 7.36
C HIS A 175 3.15 7.62 6.14
N PHE A 176 3.02 8.92 5.90
CA PHE A 176 3.90 9.67 5.01
C PHE A 176 4.28 11.00 5.63
N ASN A 177 5.47 11.48 5.27
CA ASN A 177 5.93 12.80 5.65
C ASN A 177 5.57 13.77 4.53
N PHE A 178 5.05 14.93 4.90
CA PHE A 178 4.80 16.03 3.97
C PHE A 178 5.41 17.30 4.51
N SER A 179 5.75 18.20 3.60
CA SER A 179 6.21 19.54 3.94
C SER A 179 5.19 20.55 3.46
N SER A 180 4.90 21.52 4.32
CA SER A 180 4.05 22.66 4.03
C SER A 180 4.96 23.89 3.97
N VAL A 181 5.10 24.45 2.78
CA VAL A 181 5.87 25.67 2.54
C VAL A 181 4.87 26.80 2.29
N LYS A 182 5.03 27.90 3.01
CA LYS A 182 4.23 29.11 2.84
C LYS A 182 4.37 29.72 1.46
#